data_AF-Q1IL66-F1
#
_entry.id   AF-Q1IL66-F1
#
_cell.length_a   1.000
_cell.length_b   1.000
_cell.length_c   1.000
_cell.angle_alpha   90.00
_cell.angle_beta   90.00
_cell.angle_gamma   90.00
#
_symmetry.space_group_name_H-M   'P 1'
#
loop_
_entity.id
_entity.type
_entity.pdbx_description
1 polymer ?
#
loop_
_entity_poly.entity_id
_entity_poly.type
_entity_poly.pdbx_seq_one_letter_code
_entity_poly.pdbx_strand_id
1 'polypeptide(L)'
;MEQPIDIDLERANVAYADLAGTVCRCCGLPKQPKFSFNGFCYHSLPARMKRSLWDREHYVENYFAALAWLRIRFKRQNVEPLEQQQDIDRAGEVNRD
;
A
#
# COMPACT_ATOMS: atom_id res chain seq x y z
N MET A 1 29.45 22.62 -6.94
CA MET A 1 29.62 21.17 -7.17
C MET A 1 28.63 20.46 -6.27
N GLU A 2 27.42 20.23 -6.78
CA GLU A 2 26.41 19.43 -6.07
C GLU A 2 26.85 17.97 -6.18
N GLN A 3 27.10 17.31 -5.06
CA GLN A 3 27.40 15.88 -5.06
C GLN A 3 26.14 15.11 -5.49
N PRO A 4 26.27 14.02 -6.26
CA PRO A 4 25.12 13.18 -6.56
C PRO A 4 24.59 12.64 -5.24
N ILE A 5 23.36 13.03 -4.88
CA ILE A 5 22.65 12.39 -3.78
C ILE A 5 22.46 10.94 -4.21
N ASP A 6 23.22 10.07 -3.56
CA ASP A 6 23.23 8.65 -3.82
C ASP A 6 21.81 8.12 -3.63
N ILE A 7 21.17 7.70 -4.72
CA ILE A 7 19.74 7.32 -4.78
C ILE A 7 19.42 6.21 -3.75
N ASP A 8 20.45 5.49 -3.30
CA ASP A 8 20.34 4.45 -2.29
C ASP A 8 20.15 4.98 -0.85
N LEU A 9 20.76 6.11 -0.52
CA LEU A 9 20.67 6.69 0.83
C LEU A 9 19.25 7.20 1.11
N GLU A 10 18.59 7.80 0.12
CA GLU A 10 17.21 8.24 0.26
C GLU A 10 16.26 7.06 0.49
N ARG A 11 16.45 5.96 -0.25
CA ARG A 11 15.67 4.73 -0.08
C ARG A 11 15.87 4.11 1.29
N ALA A 12 17.11 4.04 1.77
CA ALA A 12 17.44 3.58 3.11
C ALA A 12 16.74 4.45 4.17
N ASN A 13 16.87 5.78 4.05
CA ASN A 13 16.23 6.72 4.97
C ASN A 13 14.72 6.51 5.04
N VAL A 14 14.05 6.33 3.90
CA VAL A 14 12.60 6.05 3.86
C VAL A 14 12.28 4.72 4.55
N ALA A 15 12.97 3.65 4.20
CA ALA A 15 12.69 2.31 4.74
C ALA A 15 12.88 2.23 6.26
N TYR A 16 13.93 2.87 6.78
CA TYR A 16 14.23 2.89 8.22
C TYR A 16 13.38 3.89 8.99
N ALA A 17 13.04 5.06 8.41
CA ALA A 17 12.07 5.97 9.01
C ALA A 17 10.71 5.31 9.15
N ASP A 18 10.26 4.57 8.13
CA ASP A 18 9.03 3.80 8.20
C ASP A 18 9.11 2.70 9.25
N LEU A 19 10.22 1.97 9.33
CA LEU A 19 10.41 0.91 10.34
C LEU A 19 10.29 1.46 11.76
N ALA A 20 10.86 2.64 12.03
CA ALA A 20 10.77 3.32 13.32
C ALA A 20 9.39 3.97 13.58
N GLY A 21 8.67 4.33 12.52
CA GLY A 21 7.37 4.99 12.60
C GLY A 21 6.24 4.09 13.13
N THR A 22 5.12 4.73 13.46
CA THR A 22 3.91 4.10 14.00
C THR A 22 2.78 3.98 12.98
N VAL A 23 3.01 4.42 11.75
CA VAL A 23 2.02 4.42 10.66
C VAL A 23 2.51 3.56 9.51
N CYS A 24 1.63 2.72 8.97
CA CYS A 24 1.93 1.86 7.83
C CYS A 24 1.91 2.67 6.53
N ARG A 25 3.06 2.79 5.84
CA ARG A 25 3.16 3.53 4.57
C ARG A 25 2.23 3.00 3.47
N CYS A 26 1.82 1.74 3.54
CA CYS A 26 0.97 1.16 2.51
C CYS A 26 -0.49 1.64 2.56
N CYS A 27 -1.05 1.87 3.75
CA CYS A 27 -2.49 2.17 3.91
C CYS A 27 -2.82 3.21 4.98
N GLY A 28 -1.83 3.79 5.64
CA GLY A 28 -2.02 4.83 6.67
C GLY A 28 -2.51 4.32 8.04
N LEU A 29 -2.81 3.03 8.19
CA LEU A 29 -3.26 2.49 9.47
C LEU A 29 -2.09 2.31 10.47
N PRO A 30 -2.37 2.36 11.79
CA PRO A 30 -1.35 2.19 12.82
C PRO A 30 -0.60 0.86 12.72
N LYS A 31 0.69 0.88 13.06
CA LYS A 31 1.56 -0.30 13.20
C LYS A 31 2.45 -0.17 14.43
N GLN A 32 2.96 -1.31 14.89
CA GLN A 32 3.95 -1.32 15.96
C GLN A 32 5.31 -0.82 15.46
N PRO A 33 6.08 -0.06 16.28
CA PRO A 33 7.46 0.27 15.96
C PRO A 33 8.28 -1.01 15.72
N LYS A 34 9.27 -0.94 14.84
CA LYS A 34 10.12 -2.08 14.41
C LYS A 34 9.40 -3.14 13.54
N PHE A 35 8.14 -2.93 13.17
CA PHE A 35 7.48 -3.70 12.13
C PHE A 35 7.41 -2.89 10.85
N SER A 36 7.73 -3.48 9.70
CA SER A 36 7.70 -2.76 8.41
C SER A 36 6.29 -2.33 7.99
N PHE A 37 5.27 -3.10 8.38
CA PHE A 37 3.87 -2.88 8.02
C PHE A 37 2.94 -3.16 9.22
N ASN A 38 1.69 -2.69 9.16
CA ASN A 38 0.68 -3.13 10.12
C ASN A 38 0.33 -4.62 9.92
N GLY A 39 -0.39 -5.20 10.88
CA GLY A 39 -0.75 -6.62 10.86
C GLY A 39 -1.47 -7.04 9.57
N PHE A 40 -2.47 -6.27 9.13
CA PHE A 40 -3.23 -6.60 7.92
C PHE A 40 -2.36 -6.65 6.65
N CYS A 41 -1.57 -5.60 6.41
CA CYS A 41 -0.64 -5.52 5.29
C CYS A 41 0.44 -6.60 5.37
N TYR A 42 0.98 -6.84 6.57
CA TYR A 42 1.98 -7.88 6.78
C TYR A 42 1.42 -9.28 6.49
N HIS A 43 0.23 -9.61 6.98
CA HIS A 43 -0.40 -10.91 6.73
C HIS A 43 -0.86 -11.10 5.28
N SER A 44 -1.11 -10.01 4.56
CA SER A 44 -1.40 -10.03 3.13
C SER A 44 -0.19 -10.44 2.28
N LEU A 45 1.05 -10.27 2.80
CA LEU A 45 2.26 -10.62 2.06
C LEU A 45 2.46 -12.14 1.91
N PRO A 46 3.01 -12.59 0.77
CA PRO A 46 3.48 -13.95 0.59
C PRO A 46 4.47 -14.38 1.68
N ALA A 47 4.44 -15.65 2.08
CA ALA A 47 5.32 -16.21 3.12
C ALA A 47 6.82 -16.01 2.87
N ARG A 48 7.24 -15.99 1.59
CA ARG A 48 8.63 -15.68 1.22
C ARG A 48 9.01 -14.24 1.55
N MET A 49 8.17 -13.27 1.19
CA MET A 49 8.43 -11.84 1.42
C MET A 49 8.43 -11.51 2.91
N LYS A 50 7.53 -12.13 3.69
CA LYS A 50 7.52 -11.99 5.15
C LYS A 50 8.85 -12.39 5.77
N ARG A 51 9.47 -13.49 5.31
CA ARG A 51 10.79 -13.93 5.77
C ARG A 51 11.89 -12.97 5.34
N SER A 52 11.87 -12.52 4.10
CA SER A 52 12.86 -11.58 3.56
C SER A 52 12.90 -10.23 4.28
N LEU A 53 11.78 -9.77 4.87
CA LEU A 53 11.76 -8.54 5.67
C LEU A 53 12.62 -8.59 6.94
N TRP A 54 13.08 -9.77 7.36
CA TRP A 54 13.98 -9.93 8.51
C TRP A 54 15.46 -10.00 8.12
N ASP A 55 15.76 -10.03 6.82
CA ASP A 55 17.12 -9.93 6.32
C ASP A 55 17.59 -8.48 6.45
N ARG A 56 18.56 -8.24 7.34
CA ARG A 56 19.10 -6.90 7.60
C ARG A 56 20.02 -6.41 6.50
N GLU A 57 20.71 -7.31 5.81
CA GLU A 57 21.65 -6.97 4.75
C GLU A 57 20.90 -6.42 3.53
N HIS A 58 19.76 -7.04 3.20
CA HIS A 58 18.91 -6.67 2.07
C HIS A 58 17.58 -6.05 2.48
N TYR A 59 17.52 -5.43 3.66
CA TYR A 59 16.25 -4.94 4.22
C TYR A 59 15.57 -3.92 3.32
N VAL A 60 16.35 -2.99 2.75
CA VAL A 60 15.83 -1.89 1.94
C VAL A 60 15.17 -2.42 0.67
N GLU A 61 15.84 -3.32 -0.05
CA GLU A 61 15.32 -3.95 -1.26
C GLU A 61 14.06 -4.76 -0.97
N ASN A 62 14.11 -5.58 0.09
CA ASN A 62 13.00 -6.42 0.51
C ASN A 62 11.79 -5.59 0.93
N TYR A 63 12.01 -4.47 1.62
CA TYR A 63 10.96 -3.52 2.01
C TYR A 63 10.23 -2.95 0.79
N PHE A 64 10.97 -2.42 -0.19
CA PHE A 64 10.37 -1.84 -1.39
C PHE A 64 9.68 -2.89 -2.27
N ALA A 65 10.23 -4.10 -2.36
CA ALA A 65 9.58 -5.20 -3.06
C ALA A 65 8.23 -5.57 -2.41
N ALA A 66 8.18 -5.65 -1.08
CA ALA A 66 6.95 -5.88 -0.34
C ALA A 66 5.94 -4.73 -0.50
N LEU A 67 6.39 -3.49 -0.44
CA LEU A 67 5.54 -2.31 -0.62
C LEU A 67 4.94 -2.26 -2.05
N ALA A 68 5.73 -2.56 -3.07
CA ALA A 68 5.26 -2.64 -4.45
C ALA A 68 4.22 -3.76 -4.62
N TRP A 69 4.45 -4.93 -4.03
CA TRP A 69 3.50 -6.04 -4.04
C TRP A 69 2.15 -5.64 -3.43
N LEU A 70 2.17 -5.00 -2.26
CA LEU A 70 0.95 -4.57 -1.56
C LEU A 70 0.18 -3.52 -2.36
N ARG A 71 0.89 -2.54 -2.96
CA ARG A 71 0.28 -1.52 -3.82
C ARG A 71 -0.43 -2.14 -5.02
N ILE A 72 0.19 -3.13 -5.68
CA ILE A 72 -0.44 -3.84 -6.80
C ILE A 72 -1.64 -4.67 -6.32
N ARG A 73 -1.52 -5.37 -5.19
CA ARG A 73 -2.58 -6.20 -4.63
C ARG A 73 -3.82 -5.39 -4.28
N PHE A 74 -3.65 -4.23 -3.64
CA PHE A 74 -4.75 -3.34 -3.26
C PHE A 74 -5.35 -2.62 -4.46
N LYS A 75 -4.54 -2.21 -5.45
CA LYS A 75 -5.07 -1.71 -6.74
C LYS A 75 -5.97 -2.73 -7.45
N ARG A 76 -5.62 -4.03 -7.39
CA ARG A 76 -6.44 -5.12 -7.95
C ARG A 76 -7.68 -5.45 -7.12
N GLN A 77 -7.78 -4.99 -5.88
CA GLN A 77 -8.99 -5.14 -5.05
C GLN A 77 -9.95 -3.97 -5.22
N ASN A 78 -9.45 -2.80 -5.65
CA ASN A 78 -10.26 -1.67 -6.12
C ASN A 78 -10.67 -1.85 -7.59
N VAL A 79 -11.28 -3.00 -7.91
CA VAL A 79 -12.10 -3.12 -9.13
C VAL A 79 -13.31 -2.24 -8.91
N GLU A 80 -13.28 -1.08 -9.55
CA GLU A 80 -14.26 0.03 -9.70
C GLU A 80 -15.24 0.33 -8.55
N PRO A 81 -15.41 1.62 -8.17
CA PRO A 81 -16.63 2.00 -7.48
C PRO A 81 -17.81 1.63 -8.39
N LEU A 82 -18.86 1.03 -7.82
CA LEU A 82 -20.18 1.00 -8.46
C LEU A 82 -20.65 2.46 -8.63
N GLU A 83 -20.18 3.15 -9.65
CA GLU A 83 -20.79 4.39 -10.09
C GLU A 83 -22.00 4.05 -10.97
N GLN A 84 -23.14 4.54 -10.51
CA GLN A 84 -24.36 4.85 -11.26
C GLN A 84 -25.26 3.69 -11.70
N GLN A 85 -26.17 3.33 -10.79
CA GLN A 85 -27.54 2.98 -11.16
C GLN A 85 -28.52 4.00 -10.54
N GLN A 86 -28.35 5.27 -10.90
CA GLN A 86 -29.47 6.20 -10.95
C GLN A 86 -29.82 6.37 -12.43
N ASP A 87 -31.11 6.46 -12.72
CA ASP A 87 -31.72 6.60 -14.04
C ASP A 87 -31.89 5.31 -14.85
N ILE A 88 -32.83 4.47 -14.40
CA ILE A 88 -33.76 3.84 -15.33
C ILE A 88 -35.18 4.20 -14.86
N ASP A 89 -35.81 5.06 -15.66
CA ASP A 89 -37.23 5.35 -15.77
C ASP A 89 -37.90 6.31 -14.78
N ARG A 90 -37.42 7.55 -14.79
CA ARG A 90 -38.24 8.77 -14.64
C ARG A 90 -38.92 9.15 -15.99
N ALA A 91 -39.41 8.15 -16.73
CA ALA A 91 -39.98 8.32 -18.07
C ALA A 91 -41.21 7.43 -18.33
N GLY A 92 -42.11 7.34 -17.35
CA GLY A 92 -43.53 7.13 -17.57
C GLY A 92 -44.27 8.13 -16.67
N GLU A 93 -44.69 9.33 -17.09
CA GLU A 93 -45.60 9.58 -18.22
C GLU A 93 -46.66 8.48 -18.26
N VAL A 94 -47.94 8.68 -17.95
CA VAL A 94 -48.84 9.80 -18.22
C VAL A 94 -50.09 9.58 -17.37
N ASN A 95 -50.74 10.67 -16.96
CA ASN A 95 -52.16 10.75 -16.56
C ASN A 95 -53.00 9.50 -16.87
N ARG A 96 -53.59 8.88 -15.85
CA ARG A 96 -54.94 8.34 -15.93
C ARG A 96 -55.66 8.64 -14.62
N ASP A 97 -56.67 9.50 -14.80
CA ASP A 97 -57.89 9.74 -14.03
C ASP A 97 -58.22 8.74 -12.91
#